data_AF-A0A6A0AB03-F1
#
_entry.id   AF-A0A6A0AB03-F1
#
_cell.length_a   1.000
_cell.length_b   1.000
_cell.length_c   1.000
_cell.angle_alpha   90.00
_cell.angle_beta   90.00
_cell.angle_gamma   90.00
#
_symmetry.space_group_name_H-M   'P 1'
#
loop_
_entity.id
_entity.type
_entity.pdbx_description
1 polymer ?
#
loop_
_entity_poly.entity_id
_entity_poly.type
_entity_poly.pdbx_seq_one_letter_code
_entity_poly.pdbx_strand_id
1 'polypeptide(L)'
;MPPRVKEMGSKSQGGDGIILRLQAALEAQGFSVFVGESDIEGGDSWTQAIQRAIDGCAIFIPVCSATFGAGGWTYKEVLYALSEHKAMIPVWHSSTYPPPDLKMMIQSFQRVPRGALPLTECDFDEVVTEQEASSGRLGVKPAGKQLIALAARHSAAAA
;
A
#
# COMPACT_ATOMS: atom_id res chain seq x y z
N MET A 1 19.33 19.51 1.26
CA MET A 1 18.49 18.32 1.50
C MET A 1 17.13 18.83 1.98
N PRO A 2 16.00 18.53 1.31
CA PRO A 2 14.71 19.13 1.67
C PRO A 2 14.09 18.48 2.93
N PRO A 3 13.20 19.19 3.65
CA PRO A 3 12.71 18.82 4.99
C PRO A 3 11.60 17.74 4.99
N ARG A 4 11.37 17.12 6.17
CA ARG A 4 10.57 15.88 6.37
C ARG A 4 9.16 16.14 6.95
N VAL A 5 8.14 15.38 6.52
CA VAL A 5 6.71 15.46 6.98
C VAL A 5 6.20 14.07 7.41
N LYS A 6 5.37 14.00 8.46
CA LYS A 6 4.96 12.82 9.26
C LYS A 6 3.50 12.42 9.01
N GLU A 7 3.19 11.32 8.32
CA GLU A 7 1.76 10.96 8.10
C GLU A 7 1.34 9.48 8.34
N MET A 8 2.15 8.44 8.11
CA MET A 8 1.61 7.05 8.06
C MET A 8 2.43 5.93 8.74
N GLY A 9 3.35 6.24 9.65
CA GLY A 9 4.03 5.23 10.48
C GLY A 9 3.16 4.65 11.61
N SER A 10 3.75 3.75 12.43
CA SER A 10 3.12 3.29 13.69
C SER A 10 2.69 4.49 14.56
N LYS A 11 1.67 4.30 15.41
CA LYS A 11 1.24 5.33 16.39
C LYS A 11 2.41 5.82 17.26
N SER A 12 3.37 4.95 17.56
CA SER A 12 4.60 5.28 18.31
C SER A 12 5.58 6.18 17.55
N GLN A 13 5.42 6.31 16.22
CA GLN A 13 6.25 7.12 15.33
C GLN A 13 5.47 8.33 14.75
N GLY A 14 4.25 8.57 15.21
CA GLY A 14 3.44 9.74 14.84
C GLY A 14 2.67 9.61 13.53
N GLY A 15 2.51 8.40 12.99
CA GLY A 15 1.48 8.11 11.98
C GLY A 15 0.19 7.58 12.60
N ASP A 16 -0.84 7.39 11.78
CA ASP A 16 -2.15 6.89 12.22
C ASP A 16 -2.18 5.37 12.50
N GLY A 17 -1.12 4.64 12.13
CA GLY A 17 -1.00 3.20 12.29
C GLY A 17 -1.81 2.38 11.28
N ILE A 18 -2.32 2.99 10.21
CA ILE A 18 -3.22 2.32 9.26
C ILE A 18 -2.55 1.15 8.53
N ILE A 19 -1.27 1.28 8.18
CA ILE A 19 -0.53 0.27 7.43
C ILE A 19 -0.45 -1.03 8.21
N LEU A 20 -0.07 -0.97 9.49
CA LEU A 20 -0.01 -2.13 10.37
C LEU A 20 -1.38 -2.74 10.61
N ARG A 21 -2.42 -1.90 10.72
CA ARG A 21 -3.79 -2.38 10.89
C ARG A 21 -4.30 -3.09 9.64
N LEU A 22 -4.04 -2.55 8.46
CA LEU A 22 -4.40 -3.17 7.18
C LEU A 22 -3.59 -4.45 6.94
N GLN A 23 -2.29 -4.45 7.24
CA GLN A 23 -1.47 -5.66 7.20
C GLN A 23 -2.08 -6.76 8.07
N ALA A 24 -2.32 -6.49 9.36
CA ALA A 24 -2.89 -7.47 10.28
C ALA A 24 -4.26 -7.98 9.83
N ALA A 25 -5.10 -7.12 9.27
CA ALA A 25 -6.42 -7.51 8.78
C ALA A 25 -6.34 -8.45 7.56
N LEU A 26 -5.45 -8.15 6.60
CA LEU A 26 -5.22 -8.99 5.42
C LEU A 26 -4.54 -10.32 5.79
N GLU A 27 -3.60 -10.31 6.74
CA GLU A 27 -2.99 -11.53 7.27
C GLU A 27 -3.99 -12.41 8.01
N ALA A 28 -4.92 -11.81 8.77
CA ALA A 28 -6.01 -12.53 9.43
C ALA A 28 -6.98 -13.21 8.43
N GLN A 29 -7.09 -12.67 7.21
CA GLN A 29 -7.82 -13.31 6.11
C GLN A 29 -7.03 -14.46 5.45
N GLY A 30 -5.73 -14.59 5.73
CA GLY A 30 -4.85 -15.65 5.22
C GLY A 30 -3.91 -15.23 4.08
N PHE A 31 -3.80 -13.93 3.78
CA PHE A 31 -2.79 -13.42 2.85
C PHE A 31 -1.40 -13.39 3.50
N SER A 32 -0.36 -13.47 2.68
CA SER A 32 0.98 -13.04 3.10
C SER A 32 1.11 -11.57 2.71
N VAL A 33 1.55 -10.70 3.61
CA VAL A 33 1.62 -9.27 3.35
C VAL A 33 3.04 -8.78 3.57
N PHE A 34 3.57 -8.04 2.61
CA PHE A 34 4.85 -7.35 2.74
C PHE A 34 4.60 -5.86 2.92
N VAL A 35 5.20 -5.29 3.97
CA VAL A 35 5.24 -3.85 4.23
C VAL A 35 6.70 -3.42 4.25
N GLY A 36 7.08 -2.51 3.35
CA GLY A 36 8.49 -2.16 3.16
C GLY A 36 9.26 -1.75 4.43
N GLU A 37 8.60 -1.27 5.49
CA GLU A 37 9.25 -0.86 6.75
C GLU A 37 9.58 -2.00 7.73
N SER A 38 8.94 -3.17 7.62
CA SER A 38 8.93 -4.19 8.69
C SER A 38 9.74 -5.45 8.37
N ASP A 39 9.94 -5.75 7.09
CA ASP A 39 10.35 -7.08 6.63
C ASP A 39 11.77 -7.16 6.06
N ILE A 40 12.60 -6.13 6.26
CA ILE A 40 13.95 -6.07 5.69
C ILE A 40 14.97 -6.47 6.74
N GLU A 41 15.43 -7.73 6.66
CA GLU A 41 16.51 -8.27 7.48
C GLU A 41 17.86 -7.65 7.08
N GLY A 42 18.74 -7.48 8.08
CA GLY A 42 20.06 -6.86 7.91
C GLY A 42 20.96 -7.68 6.99
N GLY A 43 21.15 -7.21 5.74
CA GLY A 43 22.01 -7.83 4.74
C GLY A 43 21.50 -7.63 3.31
N ASP A 44 20.18 -7.49 3.15
CA ASP A 44 19.56 -7.19 1.86
C ASP A 44 19.54 -5.68 1.58
N SER A 45 19.83 -5.28 0.34
CA SER A 45 19.59 -3.89 -0.05
C SER A 45 18.08 -3.65 -0.07
N TRP A 46 17.63 -2.64 0.67
CA TRP A 46 16.22 -2.23 0.79
C TRP A 46 15.46 -2.24 -0.56
N THR A 47 16.09 -1.70 -1.59
CA THR A 47 15.57 -1.67 -2.97
C THR A 47 15.29 -3.07 -3.53
N GLN A 48 16.19 -4.04 -3.32
CA GLN A 48 16.02 -5.41 -3.81
C GLN A 48 14.89 -6.13 -3.08
N ALA A 49 14.70 -5.89 -1.79
CA ALA A 49 13.59 -6.47 -1.03
C ALA A 49 12.23 -5.99 -1.58
N ILE A 50 12.09 -4.67 -1.80
CA ILE A 50 10.89 -4.09 -2.43
C ILE A 50 10.68 -4.66 -3.83
N GLN A 51 11.75 -4.74 -4.64
CA GLN A 51 11.65 -5.29 -5.99
C GLN A 51 11.14 -6.73 -5.97
N ARG A 52 11.76 -7.60 -5.14
CA ARG A 52 11.33 -8.99 -4.98
C ARG A 52 9.89 -9.11 -4.48
N ALA A 53 9.47 -8.24 -3.57
CA ALA A 53 8.11 -8.23 -3.08
C ALA A 53 7.12 -7.85 -4.18
N ILE A 54 7.42 -6.85 -5.01
CA ILE A 54 6.58 -6.47 -6.15
C ILE A 54 6.56 -7.60 -7.18
N ASP A 55 7.71 -8.19 -7.51
CA ASP A 55 7.84 -9.30 -8.47
C ASP A 55 7.05 -10.54 -8.03
N GLY A 56 7.05 -10.84 -6.72
CA GLY A 56 6.37 -11.99 -6.15
C GLY A 56 4.90 -11.77 -5.79
N CYS A 57 4.43 -10.52 -5.71
CA CYS A 57 3.06 -10.25 -5.28
C CYS A 57 2.01 -10.62 -6.33
N ALA A 58 0.89 -11.14 -5.85
CA ALA A 58 -0.33 -11.35 -6.64
C ALA A 58 -1.08 -10.03 -6.83
N ILE A 59 -1.06 -9.16 -5.81
CA ILE A 59 -1.66 -7.82 -5.84
C ILE A 59 -0.69 -6.82 -5.24
N PHE A 60 -0.48 -5.71 -5.94
CA PHE A 60 0.17 -4.53 -5.42
C PHE A 60 -0.88 -3.52 -4.91
N ILE A 61 -0.71 -3.03 -3.69
CA ILE A 61 -1.66 -2.12 -3.04
C ILE A 61 -0.95 -0.79 -2.72
N PRO A 62 -1.15 0.27 -3.54
CA PRO A 62 -0.72 1.60 -3.20
C PRO A 62 -1.68 2.24 -2.20
N VAL A 63 -1.18 2.57 -1.01
CA VAL A 63 -1.94 3.26 0.05
C VAL A 63 -1.81 4.77 -0.14
N CYS A 64 -2.81 5.32 -0.84
CA CYS A 64 -2.84 6.69 -1.35
C CYS A 64 -3.27 7.69 -0.27
N SER A 65 -2.30 8.35 0.34
CA SER A 65 -2.49 9.51 1.24
C SER A 65 -2.08 10.83 0.59
N ALA A 66 -2.17 11.93 1.35
CA ALA A 66 -1.83 13.27 0.90
C ALA A 66 -0.41 13.38 0.30
N THR A 67 0.54 12.59 0.80
CA THR A 67 1.95 12.62 0.35
C THR A 67 2.36 11.42 -0.51
N PHE A 68 1.43 10.51 -0.82
CA PHE A 68 1.73 9.35 -1.66
C PHE A 68 1.96 9.76 -3.12
N GLY A 69 3.05 9.27 -3.73
CA GLY A 69 3.38 9.57 -5.12
C GLY A 69 3.98 10.95 -5.37
N ALA A 70 4.09 11.82 -4.36
CA ALA A 70 4.65 13.18 -4.44
C ALA A 70 6.19 13.19 -4.61
N GLY A 71 6.68 12.49 -5.64
CA GLY A 71 8.08 12.17 -5.86
C GLY A 71 8.66 11.16 -4.88
N GLY A 72 9.76 10.51 -5.27
CA GLY A 72 10.50 9.57 -4.41
C GLY A 72 10.10 8.11 -4.62
N TRP A 73 10.13 7.33 -3.54
CA TRP A 73 10.06 5.85 -3.62
C TRP A 73 8.69 5.32 -4.02
N THR A 74 7.60 5.81 -3.42
CA THR A 74 6.24 5.33 -3.74
C THR A 74 5.84 5.58 -5.19
N TYR A 75 6.34 6.66 -5.80
CA TYR A 75 6.20 6.89 -7.23
C TYR A 75 6.91 5.82 -8.06
N LYS A 76 8.15 5.47 -7.70
CA LYS A 76 8.94 4.43 -8.39
C LYS A 76 8.35 3.03 -8.21
N GLU A 77 7.83 2.72 -7.02
CA GLU A 77 7.16 1.45 -6.73
C GLU A 77 5.92 1.27 -7.61
N VAL A 78 5.10 2.32 -7.75
CA VAL A 78 3.93 2.29 -8.65
C VAL A 78 4.35 2.11 -10.10
N LEU A 79 5.35 2.86 -10.58
CA LEU A 79 5.86 2.70 -11.94
C LEU A 79 6.38 1.28 -12.20
N TYR A 80 7.11 0.71 -11.25
CA TYR A 80 7.64 -0.64 -11.37
C TYR A 80 6.53 -1.70 -11.34
N ALA A 81 5.56 -1.60 -10.43
CA ALA A 81 4.40 -2.49 -10.40
C ALA A 81 3.60 -2.44 -11.72
N LEU A 82 3.49 -1.26 -12.34
CA LEU A 82 2.84 -1.10 -13.64
C LEU A 82 3.66 -1.74 -14.78
N SER A 83 4.99 -1.58 -14.79
CA SER A 83 5.84 -2.22 -15.81
C SER A 83 5.84 -3.73 -15.70
N GLU A 84 5.70 -4.27 -14.48
CA GLU A 84 5.56 -5.70 -14.22
C GLU A 84 4.11 -6.20 -14.38
N HIS A 85 3.21 -5.38 -14.94
CA HIS A 85 1.80 -5.70 -15.18
C HIS A 85 1.06 -6.24 -13.96
N LYS A 86 1.41 -5.76 -12.75
CA LYS A 86 0.83 -6.24 -11.51
C LYS A 86 -0.65 -5.88 -11.43
N ALA A 87 -1.44 -6.83 -10.95
CA ALA A 87 -2.80 -6.53 -10.52
C ALA A 87 -2.72 -5.53 -9.36
N MET A 88 -3.58 -4.52 -9.38
CA MET A 88 -3.50 -3.41 -8.43
C MET A 88 -4.87 -3.06 -7.87
N ILE A 89 -4.93 -2.88 -6.55
CA ILE A 89 -6.10 -2.37 -5.84
C ILE A 89 -5.63 -1.19 -5.00
N PRO A 90 -5.73 0.06 -5.48
CA PRO A 90 -5.38 1.22 -4.69
C PRO A 90 -6.27 1.36 -3.45
N VAL A 91 -5.67 1.72 -2.32
CA VAL A 91 -6.39 2.09 -1.11
C VAL A 91 -6.37 3.62 -1.00
N TRP A 92 -7.54 4.27 -1.12
CA TRP A 92 -7.67 5.69 -0.85
C TRP A 92 -7.69 5.92 0.65
N HIS A 93 -6.53 6.31 1.19
CA HIS A 93 -6.35 6.49 2.61
C HIS A 93 -6.90 7.83 3.10
N SER A 94 -6.42 8.93 2.51
CA SER A 94 -6.75 10.30 2.92
C SER A 94 -6.54 11.29 1.77
N SER A 95 -6.99 12.53 1.95
CA SER A 95 -6.85 13.62 0.96
C SER A 95 -7.51 13.31 -0.38
N THR A 96 -7.04 13.90 -1.48
CA THR A 96 -7.64 13.73 -2.82
C THR A 96 -7.20 12.42 -3.46
N TYR A 97 -8.17 11.69 -4.04
CA TYR A 97 -7.89 10.53 -4.90
C TYR A 97 -8.31 10.78 -6.35
N PRO A 98 -7.54 10.30 -7.34
CA PRO A 98 -6.19 9.72 -7.19
C PRO A 98 -5.16 10.81 -6.82
N PRO A 99 -3.99 10.44 -6.24
CA PRO A 99 -2.90 11.38 -6.02
C PRO A 99 -2.53 12.07 -7.35
N PRO A 100 -2.38 13.41 -7.39
CA PRO A 100 -2.21 14.16 -8.63
C PRO A 100 -1.09 13.62 -9.54
N ASP A 101 0.07 13.34 -8.96
CA ASP A 101 1.27 12.87 -9.67
C ASP A 101 1.11 11.44 -10.24
N LEU A 102 0.16 10.67 -9.70
CA LEU A 102 -0.13 9.31 -10.14
C LEU A 102 -1.46 9.20 -10.90
N LYS A 103 -2.21 10.31 -11.05
CA LYS A 103 -3.58 10.31 -11.56
C LYS A 103 -3.71 9.60 -12.90
N MET A 104 -2.86 9.92 -13.87
CA MET A 104 -2.91 9.31 -15.19
C MET A 104 -2.66 7.79 -15.17
N MET A 105 -1.92 7.32 -14.17
CA MET A 105 -1.48 5.92 -14.07
C MET A 105 -2.46 5.05 -13.29
N ILE A 106 -3.03 5.57 -12.19
CA ILE A 106 -3.80 4.75 -11.26
C ILE A 106 -5.32 4.99 -11.28
N GLN A 107 -5.81 6.01 -11.99
CA GLN A 107 -7.24 6.37 -11.99
C GLN A 107 -8.16 5.27 -12.55
N SER A 108 -7.66 4.43 -13.46
CA SER A 108 -8.45 3.37 -14.09
C SER A 108 -8.59 2.13 -13.22
N PHE A 109 -7.78 2.01 -12.16
CA PHE A 109 -7.87 0.89 -11.24
C PHE A 109 -9.03 1.09 -10.27
N GLN A 110 -9.74 0.01 -9.99
CA GLN A 110 -10.74 -0.02 -8.92
C GLN A 110 -10.04 0.22 -7.59
N ARG A 111 -10.32 1.35 -6.93
CA ARG A 111 -9.88 1.62 -5.57
C ARG A 111 -10.84 1.06 -4.52
N VAL A 112 -10.33 0.95 -3.30
CA VAL A 112 -11.11 0.81 -2.05
C VAL A 112 -10.78 1.99 -1.11
N PRO A 113 -11.72 2.52 -0.31
CA PRO A 113 -13.17 2.31 -0.42
C PRO A 113 -13.68 2.67 -1.83
N ARG A 114 -14.87 2.23 -2.23
CA ARG A 114 -15.53 2.65 -3.48
C ARG A 114 -16.25 3.99 -3.37
N GLY A 115 -16.66 4.33 -2.16
CA GLY A 115 -17.51 5.48 -1.87
C GLY A 115 -16.83 6.84 -2.11
N ALA A 116 -17.55 7.88 -1.74
CA ALA A 116 -17.12 9.27 -1.85
C ALA A 116 -16.16 9.72 -0.73
N LEU A 117 -15.92 8.87 0.27
CA LEU A 117 -15.10 9.18 1.43
C LEU A 117 -13.79 8.37 1.45
N PRO A 118 -12.70 8.95 1.97
CA PRO A 118 -11.44 8.24 2.19
C PRO A 118 -11.56 7.21 3.31
N LEU A 119 -10.63 6.27 3.39
CA LEU A 119 -10.58 5.25 4.45
C LEU A 119 -10.65 5.87 5.85
N THR A 120 -9.97 7.00 6.08
CA THR A 120 -9.97 7.70 7.38
C THR A 120 -11.36 8.15 7.85
N GLU A 121 -12.34 8.18 6.95
CA GLU A 121 -13.72 8.58 7.20
C GLU A 121 -14.73 7.44 6.96
N CYS A 122 -14.25 6.22 6.71
CA CYS A 122 -15.07 5.03 6.53
C CYS A 122 -14.96 4.07 7.72
N ASP A 123 -15.92 3.14 7.82
CA ASP A 123 -15.75 1.98 8.67
C ASP A 123 -14.62 1.09 8.12
N PHE A 124 -13.61 0.82 8.94
CA PHE A 124 -12.42 0.09 8.51
C PHE A 124 -12.73 -1.36 8.13
N ASP A 125 -13.63 -2.03 8.84
CA ASP A 125 -13.93 -3.44 8.62
C ASP A 125 -14.74 -3.62 7.32
N GLU A 126 -15.60 -2.65 7.00
CA GLU A 126 -16.26 -2.58 5.69
C GLU A 126 -15.25 -2.42 4.55
N VAL A 127 -14.24 -1.55 4.71
CA VAL A 127 -13.20 -1.32 3.70
C VAL A 127 -12.33 -2.56 3.51
N VAL A 128 -11.98 -3.27 4.58
CA VAL A 128 -11.26 -4.55 4.52
C VAL A 128 -12.08 -5.60 3.79
N THR A 129 -13.38 -5.70 4.07
CA THR A 129 -14.29 -6.61 3.37
C THR A 129 -14.39 -6.28 1.87
N GLU A 130 -14.44 -4.98 1.53
CA GLU A 130 -14.44 -4.52 0.14
C GLU A 130 -13.12 -4.83 -0.58
N GLN A 131 -11.99 -4.70 0.13
CA GLN A 131 -10.68 -5.07 -0.36
C GLN A 131 -10.63 -6.57 -0.68
N GLU A 132 -11.10 -7.42 0.22
CA GLU A 132 -11.11 -8.87 0.03
C GLU A 132 -11.98 -9.26 -1.17
N ALA A 133 -13.17 -8.66 -1.29
CA ALA A 133 -14.04 -8.86 -2.45
C ALA A 133 -13.40 -8.39 -3.75
N SER A 134 -12.62 -7.31 -3.71
CA SER A 134 -11.85 -6.81 -4.86
C SER A 134 -10.72 -7.77 -5.25
N SER A 135 -10.01 -8.33 -4.27
CA SER A 135 -8.99 -9.37 -4.49
C SER A 135 -9.61 -10.62 -5.12
N GLY A 136 -10.77 -11.07 -4.62
CA GLY A 136 -11.50 -12.21 -5.17
C GLY A 136 -11.93 -12.03 -6.63
N ARG A 137 -12.30 -10.81 -7.04
CA ARG A 137 -12.60 -10.48 -8.45
C ARG A 137 -11.38 -10.58 -9.37
N LEU A 138 -10.18 -10.39 -8.84
CA LEU A 138 -8.93 -10.57 -9.56
C LEU A 138 -8.45 -12.04 -9.55
N GLY A 139 -9.25 -12.96 -8.99
CA GLY A 139 -8.88 -14.38 -8.87
C GLY A 139 -7.90 -14.67 -7.73
N VAL A 140 -7.60 -13.67 -6.90
CA VAL A 140 -6.65 -13.78 -5.79
C VAL A 140 -7.43 -14.13 -4.53
N LYS A 141 -7.14 -15.31 -3.99
CA LYS A 141 -7.80 -15.85 -2.79
C LYS A 141 -6.77 -16.22 -1.73
N PRO A 142 -7.13 -16.21 -0.43
CA PRO A 142 -6.19 -16.49 0.65
C PRO A 142 -5.65 -17.93 0.69
N ALA A 143 -6.24 -18.86 -0.08
CA ALA A 143 -6.01 -20.31 0.00
C ALA A 143 -4.59 -20.80 -0.39
N GLY A 144 -3.60 -19.92 -0.50
CA GLY A 144 -2.22 -20.27 -0.80
C GLY A 144 -1.16 -19.29 -0.29
N LYS A 145 -1.47 -18.43 0.71
CA LYS A 145 -0.56 -17.38 1.19
C LYS A 145 -0.01 -16.49 0.07
N GLN A 146 -0.88 -16.10 -0.87
CA GLN A 146 -0.46 -15.20 -1.95
C GLN A 146 0.03 -13.89 -1.36
N LEU A 147 1.18 -13.42 -1.87
CA LEU A 147 1.82 -12.22 -1.39
C LEU A 147 1.06 -10.98 -1.88
N ILE A 148 0.77 -10.08 -0.96
CA ILE A 148 0.29 -8.72 -1.21
C ILE A 148 1.41 -7.76 -0.83
N ALA A 149 1.77 -6.86 -1.74
CA ALA A 149 2.76 -5.81 -1.45
C ALA A 149 2.03 -4.49 -1.13
N LEU A 150 2.19 -3.99 0.09
CA LEU A 150 1.68 -2.68 0.51
C LEU A 150 2.74 -1.61 0.27
N ALA A 151 2.43 -0.65 -0.59
CA ALA A 151 3.25 0.54 -0.78
C ALA A 151 2.66 1.72 0.00
N ALA A 152 3.45 2.27 0.90
CA ALA A 152 3.12 3.45 1.68
C ALA A 152 4.37 4.31 1.84
N ARG A 153 4.20 5.61 2.06
CA ARG A 153 5.35 6.49 2.25
C ARG A 153 6.02 6.19 3.59
N HIS A 154 7.25 5.69 3.53
CA HIS A 154 8.08 5.31 4.68
C HIS A 154 8.59 6.51 5.50
N SER A 155 8.74 6.31 6.82
CA SER A 155 9.53 7.18 7.70
C SER A 155 11.00 6.74 7.65
N ALA A 156 11.95 7.63 7.93
CA ALA A 156 13.32 7.23 8.21
C ALA A 156 13.73 7.81 9.57
N ALA A 157 14.20 6.92 10.45
CA ALA A 157 14.67 7.21 11.79
C ALA A 157 15.70 8.35 11.82
N ALA A 158 15.63 9.16 12.89
CA ALA A 158 16.63 10.18 13.18
C ALA A 158 17.89 9.51 13.75
N ALA A 159 19.05 9.91 13.22
CA ALA A 159 20.29 9.94 13.99
C ALA A 159 20.32 11.23 14.81
#